data_AF-A0A817APK4-F1
#
_entry.id   AF-A0A817APK4-F1
#
_cell.length_a   1.000
_cell.length_b   1.000
_cell.length_c   1.000
_cell.angle_alpha   90.00
_cell.angle_beta   90.00
_cell.angle_gamma   90.00
#
_symmetry.space_group_name_H-M   'P 1'
#
loop_
_entity.id
_entity.type
_entity.pdbx_description
1 polymer ?
#
loop_
_entity_poly.entity_id
_entity_poly.type
_entity_poly.pdbx_seq_one_letter_code
_entity_poly.pdbx_strand_id
1 'polypeptide(L)'
;MFAEADNNMMHSDPNLSSTMTDQTEDEYGLRNSSASAVGTGMYGRMSCEGSPVMMSPWNQASPFTQTEWSNVDENLPQNGLIGSLVREEGHIYSLAATKDLLYTGSDSKNIRVWKNLKEFSAFKCNSGLVKAIVISGEKIFTGHQDGKIRVWKVSPKNQSSHKRSGTLPTLKDIFKASLKPSNYVEVKKNRTALWIKHADAVSCLSLNEEQGLLYSASWDRTIKVWRISDSKCLESIPAHDDAVNSVVSTTEAIVFSGSADGTVKAWKREQQGKHTKHTLMQTLTKQETAITALAVNKNGTAVYFGSSDGLVNFWERDEKQLNYGGVLKGHKLAVLCLEVAGGLVFSGSADKTICVWKRDGNIHTCLSVLTGHTGPVKCLAVEENLEVSEQKDHKWIVYSGSLDKSVKVWGVSESFIDMNNMGTMQQEQHVISHSEVVMSDGSFSSSTGGASSHQRG
;
A
#
# COMPACT_ATOMS: atom_id res chain seq x y z
N MET A 1 -76.85 32.35 1.62
CA MET A 1 -77.27 31.18 2.42
C MET A 1 -76.12 30.91 3.38
N PHE A 2 -76.35 31.19 4.67
CA PHE A 2 -75.64 30.80 5.91
C PHE A 2 -74.24 30.15 5.79
N ALA A 3 -73.19 30.48 6.53
CA ALA A 3 -72.88 31.35 7.69
C ALA A 3 -71.32 31.50 7.71
N GLU A 4 -70.71 32.67 7.96
CA GLU A 4 -70.25 33.19 9.28
C GLU A 4 -69.54 32.12 10.16
N ALA A 5 -68.41 32.32 10.83
CA ALA A 5 -67.67 33.51 11.29
C ALA A 5 -66.30 32.98 11.81
N ASP A 6 -65.13 33.55 11.52
CA ASP A 6 -64.49 34.77 12.06
C ASP A 6 -63.45 34.52 13.17
N ASN A 7 -62.36 35.29 13.03
CA ASN A 7 -61.49 35.87 14.08
C ASN A 7 -60.45 34.96 14.79
N ASN A 8 -59.23 35.41 15.12
CA ASN A 8 -58.58 36.72 15.01
C ASN A 8 -57.04 36.58 15.09
N MET A 9 -56.35 37.63 14.66
CA MET A 9 -54.91 37.88 14.75
C MET A 9 -54.39 38.03 16.20
N MET A 10 -53.10 37.73 16.46
CA MET A 10 -52.04 38.73 16.71
C MET A 10 -50.72 38.12 17.27
N HIS A 11 -49.63 38.79 16.91
CA HIS A 11 -48.21 38.54 17.20
C HIS A 11 -47.81 38.59 18.69
N SER A 12 -46.74 37.87 19.07
CA SER A 12 -45.55 38.41 19.78
C SER A 12 -44.51 37.32 20.15
N ASP A 13 -43.25 37.56 19.80
CA ASP A 13 -42.03 37.11 20.52
C ASP A 13 -41.54 38.33 21.37
N PRO A 14 -40.67 38.24 22.42
CA PRO A 14 -39.48 37.36 22.53
C PRO A 14 -38.98 36.94 23.96
N ASN A 15 -37.83 36.24 23.96
CA ASN A 15 -36.71 36.22 24.95
C ASN A 15 -36.57 35.16 26.08
N LEU A 16 -35.51 34.34 25.92
CA LEU A 16 -34.41 33.99 26.84
C LEU A 16 -34.69 33.58 28.30
N SER A 17 -34.35 32.32 28.65
CA SER A 17 -33.36 32.05 29.73
C SER A 17 -32.82 30.61 29.68
N SER A 18 -31.56 30.50 30.09
CA SER A 18 -30.70 29.32 30.17
C SER A 18 -30.95 28.47 31.42
N THR A 19 -30.88 27.14 31.28
CA THR A 19 -30.36 26.29 32.37
C THR A 19 -29.63 25.08 31.80
N MET A 20 -28.39 24.91 32.24
CA MET A 20 -27.53 23.74 32.04
C MET A 20 -27.93 22.63 33.01
N THR A 21 -28.07 21.40 32.53
CA THR A 21 -27.63 20.16 33.22
C THR A 21 -27.58 19.00 32.22
N ASP A 22 -26.35 18.59 31.94
CA ASP A 22 -25.78 17.24 31.85
C ASP A 22 -26.63 15.98 31.49
N GLN A 23 -25.92 15.05 30.81
CA GLN A 23 -26.11 13.59 30.70
C GLN A 23 -26.71 13.00 29.38
N THR A 24 -25.76 12.44 28.62
CA THR A 24 -25.77 11.13 27.92
C THR A 24 -26.84 10.82 26.88
N GLU A 25 -26.42 10.63 25.62
CA GLU A 25 -26.40 9.31 24.96
C GLU A 25 -25.76 9.41 23.56
N ASP A 26 -24.61 8.74 23.40
CA ASP A 26 -23.93 8.53 22.12
C ASP A 26 -24.56 7.32 21.41
N GLU A 27 -25.35 7.57 20.36
CA GLU A 27 -25.72 6.53 19.40
C GLU A 27 -25.48 7.05 17.96
N TYR A 28 -24.34 6.68 17.38
CA TYR A 28 -24.09 6.87 15.95
C TYR A 28 -23.79 5.54 15.28
N GLY A 29 -24.71 5.17 14.38
CA GLY A 29 -24.73 3.92 13.65
C GLY A 29 -23.51 3.67 12.75
N LEU A 30 -23.06 2.42 12.80
CA LEU A 30 -22.21 1.78 11.80
C LEU A 30 -22.93 1.84 10.43
N ARG A 31 -22.47 2.72 9.55
CA ARG A 31 -22.80 2.63 8.12
C ARG A 31 -21.86 1.60 7.49
N ASN A 32 -22.38 0.40 7.27
CA ASN A 32 -21.81 -0.59 6.37
C ASN A 32 -21.88 -0.06 4.94
N SER A 33 -20.71 0.04 4.28
CA SER A 33 -20.65 0.22 2.84
C SER A 33 -20.92 -1.14 2.18
N SER A 34 -22.04 -1.23 1.48
CA SER A 34 -22.49 -2.40 0.74
C SER A 34 -21.66 -2.59 -0.54
N ALA A 35 -20.77 -3.56 -0.52
CA ALA A 35 -20.32 -4.29 -1.70
C ALA A 35 -20.10 -5.75 -1.27
N SER A 36 -21.17 -6.52 -1.25
CA SER A 36 -21.12 -7.97 -1.03
C SER A 36 -22.22 -8.67 -1.81
N ALA A 37 -21.81 -9.82 -2.37
CA ALA A 37 -22.43 -10.64 -3.40
C ALA A 37 -23.92 -10.95 -3.23
N VAL A 38 -24.57 -11.08 -4.39
CA VAL A 38 -25.95 -11.55 -4.59
C VAL A 38 -26.09 -12.97 -4.06
N GLY A 39 -27.07 -13.18 -3.17
CA GLY A 39 -27.56 -14.49 -2.76
C GLY A 39 -28.96 -14.72 -3.29
N THR A 40 -29.23 -15.94 -3.77
CA THR A 40 -30.57 -16.46 -4.07
C THR A 40 -30.89 -17.59 -3.08
N GLY A 41 -31.97 -17.44 -2.31
CA GLY A 41 -32.66 -18.54 -1.59
C GLY A 41 -33.46 -19.41 -2.57
N MET A 42 -34.14 -20.50 -2.24
CA MET A 42 -34.59 -21.22 -1.01
C MET A 42 -34.50 -22.73 -1.31
N TYR A 43 -34.51 -23.69 -0.38
CA TYR A 43 -35.61 -24.31 0.42
C TYR A 43 -34.90 -25.11 1.55
N GLY A 44 -35.35 -25.29 2.79
CA GLY A 44 -36.62 -25.79 3.33
C GLY A 44 -36.31 -26.44 4.70
N ARG A 45 -37.24 -26.32 5.67
CA ARG A 45 -37.18 -26.89 7.03
C ARG A 45 -36.98 -28.42 7.02
N MET A 46 -36.31 -28.96 8.04
CA MET A 46 -36.78 -30.05 8.92
C MET A 46 -35.89 -30.15 10.18
N SER A 47 -36.50 -30.56 11.29
CA SER A 47 -35.93 -30.78 12.62
C SER A 47 -36.05 -32.27 12.95
N CYS A 48 -35.02 -32.87 13.54
CA CYS A 48 -35.10 -33.94 14.57
C CYS A 48 -33.71 -34.42 15.01
N GLU A 49 -33.68 -34.99 16.20
CA GLU A 49 -32.58 -35.34 17.11
C GLU A 49 -31.64 -36.47 16.63
N GLY A 50 -30.48 -36.62 17.32
CA GLY A 50 -29.75 -37.90 17.40
C GLY A 50 -28.22 -37.82 17.34
N SER A 51 -27.56 -37.94 18.49
CA SER A 51 -26.11 -38.11 18.78
C SER A 51 -25.45 -39.36 18.10
N PRO A 52 -24.14 -39.70 18.32
CA PRO A 52 -22.90 -38.92 18.40
C PRO A 52 -21.67 -39.63 17.69
N VAL A 53 -20.49 -39.00 17.75
CA VAL A 53 -19.10 -39.51 17.58
C VAL A 53 -18.78 -40.57 16.50
N MET A 54 -18.04 -40.17 15.46
CA MET A 54 -16.95 -41.00 14.91
C MET A 54 -15.76 -40.11 14.55
N MET A 55 -14.64 -40.32 15.24
CA MET A 55 -13.34 -39.78 14.90
C MET A 55 -12.70 -40.64 13.82
N SER A 56 -12.21 -40.02 12.74
CA SER A 56 -11.36 -40.69 11.75
C SER A 56 -9.92 -40.80 12.27
N PRO A 57 -9.26 -41.97 12.15
CA PRO A 57 -8.01 -42.26 12.82
C PRO A 57 -6.81 -41.99 11.90
N TRP A 58 -6.46 -40.73 11.67
CA TRP A 58 -5.17 -40.35 11.07
C TRP A 58 -4.68 -39.01 11.61
N ASN A 59 -4.41 -38.97 12.91
CA ASN A 59 -3.54 -37.98 13.53
C ASN A 59 -2.57 -38.74 14.44
N GLN A 60 -1.44 -39.15 13.88
CA GLN A 60 -0.28 -39.52 14.68
C GLN A 60 0.62 -38.30 14.79
N ALA A 61 0.73 -37.79 16.02
CA ALA A 61 1.78 -36.87 16.41
C ALA A 61 3.09 -37.66 16.50
N SER A 62 4.12 -37.24 15.75
CA SER A 62 5.46 -37.78 15.87
C SER A 62 6.26 -37.02 16.94
N PRO A 63 7.12 -37.70 17.71
CA PRO A 63 7.73 -37.17 18.92
C PRO A 63 8.92 -36.25 18.61
N PHE A 64 9.08 -35.22 19.44
CA PHE A 64 10.27 -34.39 19.49
C PHE A 64 11.51 -35.23 19.82
N THR A 65 12.47 -35.30 18.90
CA THR A 65 13.88 -35.55 19.19
C THR A 65 14.66 -34.26 18.92
N GLN A 66 15.27 -33.73 19.97
CA GLN A 66 16.32 -32.71 19.91
C GLN A 66 17.47 -33.21 19.02
N THR A 67 17.90 -32.40 18.07
CA THR A 67 19.21 -32.57 17.42
C THR A 67 19.98 -31.25 17.41
N GLU A 68 21.27 -31.40 17.71
CA GLU A 68 22.28 -30.38 17.93
C GLU A 68 22.55 -29.54 16.67
N TRP A 69 22.78 -28.25 16.89
CA TRP A 69 23.17 -27.31 15.84
C TRP A 69 24.61 -27.55 15.40
N SER A 70 24.79 -27.99 14.16
CA SER A 70 26.04 -27.79 13.44
C SER A 70 25.79 -27.71 11.93
N ASN A 71 26.29 -26.62 11.35
CA ASN A 71 26.32 -26.21 9.94
C ASN A 71 24.99 -25.71 9.35
N VAL A 72 24.83 -24.39 9.46
CA VAL A 72 23.83 -23.59 8.75
C VAL A 72 24.23 -23.56 7.27
N ASP A 73 23.40 -24.14 6.41
CA ASP A 73 23.44 -23.92 4.97
C ASP A 73 23.05 -22.45 4.68
N GLU A 74 23.91 -21.71 3.98
CA GLU A 74 23.73 -20.27 3.64
C GLU A 74 22.63 -19.98 2.59
N ASN A 75 21.72 -20.91 2.30
CA ASN A 75 20.72 -20.79 1.24
C ASN A 75 19.28 -21.04 1.70
N LEU A 76 18.65 -20.07 2.39
CA LEU A 76 17.21 -20.00 2.68
C LEU A 76 16.55 -18.81 1.95
N PRO A 77 15.24 -18.84 1.65
CA PRO A 77 14.72 -18.94 0.28
C PRO A 77 14.52 -17.61 -0.45
N GLN A 78 14.71 -17.68 -1.78
CA GLN A 78 14.25 -16.72 -2.80
C GLN A 78 12.73 -16.53 -2.65
N ASN A 79 12.31 -15.36 -2.14
CA ASN A 79 10.92 -14.99 -1.83
C ASN A 79 10.32 -15.77 -0.65
N GLY A 80 10.60 -15.33 0.58
CA GLY A 80 10.21 -16.03 1.80
C GLY A 80 9.78 -15.13 2.96
N LEU A 81 9.04 -15.71 3.92
CA LEU A 81 8.66 -15.03 5.16
C LEU A 81 9.89 -14.94 6.09
N ILE A 82 10.35 -13.73 6.39
CA ILE A 82 11.42 -13.44 7.35
C ILE A 82 10.87 -13.44 8.77
N GLY A 83 9.69 -12.86 8.98
CA GLY A 83 9.12 -12.71 10.31
C GLY A 83 7.67 -12.26 10.32
N SER A 84 7.03 -12.37 11.48
CA SER A 84 5.64 -11.96 11.69
C SER A 84 5.53 -11.19 13.00
N LEU A 85 5.01 -9.97 12.91
CA LEU A 85 4.69 -9.10 14.03
C LEU A 85 3.20 -9.24 14.30
N VAL A 86 2.83 -9.94 15.37
CA VAL A 86 1.42 -10.14 15.74
C VAL A 86 1.08 -9.23 16.91
N ARG A 87 -0.14 -8.69 16.89
CA ARG A 87 -0.66 -7.82 17.94
C ARG A 87 -1.92 -8.44 18.55
N GLU A 88 -2.15 -8.16 19.83
CA GLU A 88 -3.39 -8.54 20.52
C GLU A 88 -4.59 -7.75 19.99
N GLU A 89 -4.37 -6.47 19.68
CA GLU A 89 -5.41 -5.54 19.28
C GLU A 89 -5.06 -4.70 18.04
N GLY A 90 -6.10 -4.56 17.24
CA GLY A 90 -6.25 -3.59 16.17
C GLY A 90 -5.80 -4.06 14.79
N HIS A 91 -6.67 -3.87 13.80
CA HIS A 91 -6.36 -4.17 12.40
C HIS A 91 -5.32 -3.19 11.85
N ILE A 92 -4.44 -3.68 10.97
CA ILE A 92 -3.41 -2.83 10.35
C ILE A 92 -3.98 -2.20 9.08
N TYR A 93 -3.92 -0.87 8.99
CA TYR A 93 -4.50 -0.10 7.87
C TYR A 93 -3.47 0.64 7.03
N SER A 94 -2.31 0.96 7.61
CA SER A 94 -1.24 1.68 6.91
C SER A 94 0.12 1.31 7.46
N LEU A 95 1.11 1.25 6.58
CA LEU A 95 2.51 1.04 6.89
C LEU A 95 3.34 2.17 6.32
N ALA A 96 4.48 2.45 6.95
CA ALA A 96 5.56 3.22 6.35
C ALA A 96 6.89 2.70 6.91
N ALA A 97 7.84 2.41 6.03
CA ALA A 97 9.18 1.96 6.40
C ALA A 97 10.20 3.08 6.12
N THR A 98 11.20 3.22 6.98
CA THR A 98 12.34 4.09 6.74
C THR A 98 13.55 3.58 7.51
N LYS A 99 14.63 3.26 6.80
CA LYS A 99 15.91 2.78 7.35
C LYS A 99 15.75 1.43 8.05
N ASP A 100 15.54 1.48 9.36
CA ASP A 100 15.40 0.33 10.25
C ASP A 100 14.11 0.41 11.08
N LEU A 101 13.27 1.41 10.80
CA LEU A 101 12.02 1.66 11.50
C LEU A 101 10.82 1.38 10.61
N LEU A 102 9.89 0.60 11.15
CA LEU A 102 8.59 0.38 10.57
C LEU A 102 7.52 1.05 11.42
N TYR A 103 6.65 1.84 10.80
CA TYR A 103 5.50 2.48 11.43
C TYR A 103 4.23 1.75 11.05
N THR A 104 3.38 1.47 12.03
CA THR A 104 2.10 0.78 11.84
C THR A 104 0.94 1.64 12.31
N GLY A 105 0.03 1.94 11.40
CA GLY A 105 -1.25 2.58 11.69
C GLY A 105 -2.35 1.55 11.87
N SER A 106 -3.15 1.72 12.93
CA SER A 106 -4.23 0.82 13.28
C SER A 106 -5.48 1.59 13.74
N ASP A 107 -6.58 0.88 13.89
CA ASP A 107 -7.81 1.32 14.56
C ASP A 107 -7.66 1.50 16.07
N SER A 108 -6.60 0.96 16.68
CA SER A 108 -6.30 1.08 18.12
C SER A 108 -5.87 2.49 18.56
N LYS A 109 -6.01 3.50 17.71
CA LYS A 109 -5.60 4.92 17.92
C LYS A 109 -4.13 5.12 18.30
N ASN A 110 -3.31 4.08 18.16
CA ASN A 110 -1.88 4.09 18.44
C ASN A 110 -1.13 3.86 17.13
N ILE A 111 -0.05 4.62 16.94
CA ILE A 111 0.96 4.35 15.93
C ILE A 111 2.11 3.68 16.66
N ARG A 112 2.40 2.43 16.29
CA ARG A 112 3.54 1.69 16.84
C ARG A 112 4.71 1.75 15.87
N VAL A 113 5.89 1.82 16.44
CA VAL A 113 7.17 1.85 15.75
C VAL A 113 7.92 0.58 16.09
N TRP A 114 8.37 -0.13 15.08
CA TRP A 114 9.09 -1.39 15.21
C TRP A 114 10.51 -1.19 14.72
N LYS A 115 11.46 -1.87 15.36
CA LYS A 115 12.86 -1.91 14.97
C LYS A 115 13.36 -3.33 15.16
N ASN A 116 13.97 -3.92 14.14
CA ASN A 116 14.48 -5.30 14.18
C ASN A 116 13.43 -6.31 14.68
N LEU A 117 12.21 -6.22 14.14
CA LEU A 117 11.06 -7.05 14.50
C LEU A 117 10.61 -6.97 15.98
N LYS A 118 11.05 -5.95 16.72
CA LYS A 118 10.65 -5.70 18.10
C LYS A 118 9.96 -4.34 18.20
N GLU A 119 9.02 -4.21 19.13
CA GLU A 119 8.42 -2.92 19.42
C GLU A 119 9.47 -1.97 19.99
N PHE A 120 9.64 -0.83 19.33
CA PHE A 120 10.65 0.17 19.65
C PHE A 120 10.04 1.37 20.39
N SER A 121 8.87 1.83 19.94
CA SER A 121 8.11 2.90 20.62
C SER A 121 6.66 2.94 20.13
N ALA A 122 5.81 3.71 20.80
CA ALA A 122 4.45 3.97 20.35
C ALA A 122 4.00 5.39 20.73
N PHE A 123 3.11 5.97 19.94
CA PHE A 123 2.50 7.27 20.21
C PHE A 123 1.03 7.30 19.79
N LYS A 124 0.22 8.11 20.49
CA LYS A 124 -1.25 8.09 20.38
C LYS A 124 -1.78 9.23 19.52
N CYS A 125 -2.69 8.95 18.59
CA CYS A 125 -3.37 9.97 17.78
C CYS A 125 -4.62 10.58 18.44
N ASN A 126 -5.12 9.93 19.51
CA ASN A 126 -6.30 10.24 20.32
C ASN A 126 -7.66 10.11 19.62
N SER A 127 -7.74 10.16 18.28
CA SER A 127 -8.99 9.94 17.54
C SER A 127 -8.73 9.52 16.09
N GLY A 128 -9.68 8.76 15.54
CA GLY A 128 -9.65 8.29 14.15
C GLY A 128 -8.74 7.09 13.94
N LEU A 129 -9.18 6.17 13.07
CA LEU A 129 -8.35 5.09 12.55
C LEU A 129 -7.22 5.70 11.73
N VAL A 130 -6.00 5.21 11.89
CA VAL A 130 -4.84 5.68 11.10
C VAL A 130 -4.85 4.98 9.75
N LYS A 131 -5.31 5.68 8.71
CA LYS A 131 -5.55 5.11 7.37
C LYS A 131 -4.36 5.26 6.43
N ALA A 132 -3.50 6.23 6.68
CA ALA A 132 -2.34 6.53 5.85
C ALA A 132 -1.20 7.06 6.71
N ILE A 133 0.04 6.67 6.39
CA ILE A 133 1.27 7.18 7.01
C ILE A 133 2.26 7.43 5.88
N VAL A 134 2.90 8.60 5.86
CA VAL A 134 4.03 8.90 4.99
C VAL A 134 5.10 9.66 5.77
N ILE A 135 6.36 9.51 5.36
CA ILE A 135 7.53 10.01 6.09
C ILE A 135 8.33 10.92 5.16
N SER A 136 8.63 12.13 5.62
CA SER A 136 9.43 13.14 4.91
C SER A 136 10.50 13.68 5.84
N GLY A 137 11.73 13.17 5.70
CA GLY A 137 12.83 13.46 6.61
C GLY A 137 12.47 13.16 8.08
N GLU A 138 12.48 14.18 8.93
CA GLU A 138 12.12 14.05 10.36
C GLU A 138 10.61 14.18 10.64
N LYS A 139 9.79 14.44 9.62
CA LYS A 139 8.35 14.62 9.75
C LYS A 139 7.61 13.34 9.35
N ILE A 140 6.63 12.98 10.15
CA ILE A 140 5.68 11.90 9.83
C ILE A 140 4.31 12.53 9.67
N PHE A 141 3.66 12.25 8.56
CA PHE A 141 2.29 12.66 8.29
C PHE A 141 1.39 11.45 8.40
N THR A 142 0.26 11.63 9.08
CA THR A 142 -0.72 10.56 9.26
C THR A 142 -2.10 11.05 8.90
N GLY A 143 -2.78 10.33 8.01
CA GLY A 143 -4.16 10.57 7.59
C GLY A 143 -5.11 9.69 8.37
N HIS A 144 -6.27 10.23 8.74
CA HIS A 144 -7.17 9.58 9.69
C HIS A 144 -8.61 9.52 9.19
N GLN A 145 -9.37 8.57 9.75
CA GLN A 145 -10.82 8.44 9.51
C GLN A 145 -11.61 9.71 9.89
N ASP A 146 -11.08 10.54 10.81
CA ASP A 146 -11.72 11.78 11.25
C ASP A 146 -11.45 13.00 10.32
N GLY A 147 -10.86 12.76 9.14
CA GLY A 147 -10.58 13.78 8.14
C GLY A 147 -9.39 14.69 8.47
N LYS A 148 -8.65 14.42 9.56
CA LYS A 148 -7.49 15.22 9.94
C LYS A 148 -6.21 14.58 9.46
N ILE A 149 -5.22 15.41 9.13
CA ILE A 149 -3.85 14.96 8.92
C ILE A 149 -3.03 15.43 10.11
N ARG A 150 -2.41 14.53 10.87
CA ARG A 150 -1.56 14.88 12.02
C ARG A 150 -0.11 14.84 11.59
N VAL A 151 0.65 15.84 12.04
CA VAL A 151 2.08 15.99 11.75
C VAL A 151 2.85 15.69 13.02
N TRP A 152 3.80 14.78 12.93
CA TRP A 152 4.69 14.38 14.01
C TRP A 152 6.12 14.71 13.64
N LYS A 153 6.95 14.94 14.64
CA LYS A 153 8.38 15.14 14.49
C LYS A 153 9.12 14.10 15.33
N VAL A 154 10.05 13.40 14.69
CA VAL A 154 11.00 12.51 15.37
C VAL A 154 12.09 13.37 16.02
N SER A 155 12.46 13.09 17.27
CA SER A 155 13.54 13.82 17.92
C SER A 155 14.89 13.43 17.30
N PRO A 156 15.74 14.38 16.87
CA PRO A 156 17.08 14.08 16.35
C PRO A 156 17.98 13.42 17.40
N LYS A 157 17.73 13.67 18.68
CA LYS A 157 18.49 13.12 19.81
C LYS A 157 17.99 11.75 20.27
N ASN A 158 16.71 11.44 20.01
CA ASN A 158 16.08 10.22 20.47
C ASN A 158 15.03 9.74 19.46
N GLN A 159 15.39 8.71 18.68
CA GLN A 159 14.52 8.13 17.66
C GLN A 159 13.23 7.51 18.20
N SER A 160 13.13 7.19 19.50
CA SER A 160 11.88 6.69 20.10
C SER A 160 10.89 7.81 20.46
N SER A 161 11.37 9.06 20.53
CA SER A 161 10.56 10.21 20.93
C SER A 161 9.85 10.85 19.74
N HIS A 162 8.55 10.60 19.64
CA HIS A 162 7.68 11.16 18.63
C HIS A 162 6.78 12.24 19.23
N LYS A 163 6.93 13.49 18.80
CA LYS A 163 6.11 14.61 19.29
C LYS A 163 5.18 15.12 18.20
N ARG A 164 3.92 15.37 18.56
CA ARG A 164 2.96 16.01 17.65
C ARG A 164 3.39 17.47 17.41
N SER A 165 3.73 17.78 16.17
CA SER A 165 4.10 19.12 15.72
C SER A 165 2.87 19.94 15.33
N GLY A 166 1.83 19.28 14.78
CA GLY A 166 0.62 19.99 14.36
C GLY A 166 -0.46 19.10 13.76
N THR A 167 -1.42 19.75 13.12
CA THR A 167 -2.51 19.13 12.34
C THR A 167 -2.73 19.99 11.10
N LEU A 168 -3.05 19.36 9.97
CA LEU A 168 -3.44 20.04 8.75
C LEU A 168 -4.97 19.96 8.56
N PRO A 169 -5.63 21.09 8.26
CA PRO A 169 -5.09 22.45 8.32
C PRO A 169 -4.79 22.89 9.77
N THR A 170 -3.91 23.88 9.93
CA THR A 170 -3.56 24.38 11.26
C THR A 170 -4.73 25.15 11.88
N LEU A 171 -4.80 25.23 13.22
CA LEU A 171 -5.86 26.02 13.90
C LEU A 171 -5.86 27.49 13.45
N LYS A 172 -4.68 28.05 13.20
CA LYS A 172 -4.51 29.42 12.68
C LYS A 172 -5.12 29.58 11.29
N ASP A 173 -4.94 28.59 10.42
CA ASP A 173 -5.50 28.63 9.06
C ASP A 173 -7.01 28.42 9.08
N ILE A 174 -7.51 27.54 9.97
CA ILE A 174 -8.95 27.36 10.20
C ILE A 174 -9.58 28.68 10.63
N PHE A 175 -9.02 29.33 11.66
CA PHE A 175 -9.52 30.61 12.16
C PHE A 175 -9.53 31.69 11.07
N LYS A 176 -8.44 31.81 10.29
CA LYS A 176 -8.38 32.78 9.19
C LYS A 176 -9.38 32.48 8.09
N ALA A 177 -9.54 31.21 7.72
CA ALA A 177 -10.44 30.80 6.66
C ALA A 177 -11.91 30.95 7.07
N SER A 178 -12.25 30.72 8.35
CA SER A 178 -13.63 30.81 8.84
C SER A 178 -14.23 32.21 8.83
N LEU A 179 -13.40 33.26 8.75
CA LEU A 179 -13.85 34.65 8.72
C LEU A 179 -14.52 35.05 7.40
N LYS A 180 -14.30 34.31 6.31
CA LYS A 180 -14.89 34.62 5.00
C LYS A 180 -15.94 33.56 4.64
N PRO A 181 -17.23 33.94 4.49
CA PRO A 181 -18.28 33.02 4.07
C PRO A 181 -17.99 32.30 2.75
N SER A 182 -17.29 32.95 1.82
CA SER A 182 -16.88 32.37 0.54
C SER A 182 -15.91 31.18 0.65
N ASN A 183 -15.30 30.95 1.82
CA ASN A 183 -14.42 29.81 2.05
C ASN A 183 -15.18 28.53 2.41
N TYR A 184 -16.48 28.60 2.64
CA TYR A 184 -17.31 27.44 2.91
C TYR A 184 -17.80 26.86 1.59
N VAL A 185 -17.55 25.57 1.41
CA VAL A 185 -18.00 24.78 0.25
C VAL A 185 -18.99 23.72 0.71
N GLU A 186 -19.99 23.44 -0.12
CA GLU A 186 -20.93 22.37 0.12
C GLU A 186 -20.24 21.01 -0.09
N VAL A 187 -20.37 20.11 0.88
CA VAL A 187 -19.73 18.79 0.84
C VAL A 187 -20.75 17.66 0.80
N LYS A 188 -21.86 17.83 1.51
CA LYS A 188 -23.03 16.95 1.47
C LYS A 188 -24.26 17.86 1.51
N LYS A 189 -25.40 17.33 1.08
CA LYS A 189 -26.69 18.06 1.10
C LYS A 189 -26.87 18.74 2.47
N ASN A 190 -27.01 20.06 2.45
CA ASN A 190 -27.20 20.91 3.64
C ASN A 190 -26.02 20.91 4.65
N ARG A 191 -24.80 20.55 4.22
CA ARG A 191 -23.60 20.59 5.06
C ARG A 191 -22.45 21.26 4.33
N THR A 192 -21.93 22.33 4.93
CA THR A 192 -20.76 23.04 4.44
C THR A 192 -19.53 22.75 5.30
N ALA A 193 -18.35 22.86 4.69
CA ALA A 193 -17.08 22.83 5.38
C ALA A 193 -16.12 23.85 4.75
N LEU A 194 -15.07 24.23 5.48
CA LEU A 194 -14.00 25.05 4.91
C LEU A 194 -13.30 24.27 3.79
N TRP A 195 -13.04 24.91 2.65
CA TRP A 195 -12.35 24.28 1.51
C TRP A 195 -10.97 23.70 1.87
N ILE A 196 -10.32 24.20 2.92
CA ILE A 196 -9.04 23.70 3.44
C ILE A 196 -9.17 22.46 4.33
N LYS A 197 -10.37 22.08 4.76
CA LYS A 197 -10.62 20.91 5.63
C LYS A 197 -11.16 19.76 4.81
N HIS A 198 -10.66 18.56 5.05
CA HIS A 198 -11.40 17.38 4.61
C HIS A 198 -12.64 17.20 5.49
N ALA A 199 -13.74 16.79 4.87
CA ALA A 199 -15.03 16.62 5.51
C ALA A 199 -15.41 15.15 5.71
N ASP A 200 -14.56 14.24 5.23
CA ASP A 200 -14.63 12.81 5.41
C ASP A 200 -13.21 12.24 5.57
N ALA A 201 -13.08 10.91 5.68
CA ALA A 201 -11.83 10.23 5.96
C ALA A 201 -10.72 10.54 4.94
N VAL A 202 -9.51 10.81 5.44
CA VAL A 202 -8.29 10.87 4.60
C VAL A 202 -7.85 9.44 4.30
N SER A 203 -8.06 9.00 3.07
CA SER A 203 -7.88 7.61 2.62
C SER A 203 -6.42 7.29 2.28
N CYS A 204 -5.69 8.24 1.72
CA CYS A 204 -4.32 8.07 1.22
C CYS A 204 -3.54 9.38 1.32
N LEU A 205 -2.22 9.26 1.49
CA LEU A 205 -1.27 10.36 1.46
C LEU A 205 -0.15 10.03 0.45
N SER A 206 0.32 11.03 -0.30
CA SER A 206 1.45 10.89 -1.21
C SER A 206 2.38 12.09 -1.09
N LEU A 207 3.69 11.84 -1.09
CA LEU A 207 4.72 12.87 -1.01
C LEU A 207 5.31 13.16 -2.38
N ASN A 208 5.61 14.44 -2.61
CA ASN A 208 6.54 14.88 -3.62
C ASN A 208 7.63 15.71 -2.92
N GLU A 209 8.72 15.04 -2.55
CA GLU A 209 9.83 15.62 -1.79
C GLU A 209 10.52 16.75 -2.55
N GLU A 210 10.76 16.57 -3.86
CA GLU A 210 11.43 17.56 -4.71
C GLU A 210 10.70 18.91 -4.71
N GLN A 211 9.37 18.89 -4.71
CA GLN A 211 8.54 20.09 -4.67
C GLN A 211 8.10 20.49 -3.26
N GLY A 212 8.44 19.72 -2.24
CA GLY A 212 8.00 19.94 -0.86
C GLY A 212 6.47 19.92 -0.70
N LEU A 213 5.79 19.04 -1.45
CA LEU A 213 4.33 18.91 -1.45
C LEU A 213 3.88 17.59 -0.81
N LEU A 214 2.79 17.68 -0.07
CA LEU A 214 2.02 16.53 0.41
C LEU A 214 0.65 16.57 -0.27
N TYR A 215 0.20 15.43 -0.79
CA TYR A 215 -1.13 15.22 -1.32
C TYR A 215 -1.94 14.37 -0.35
N SER A 216 -3.21 14.73 -0.16
CA SER A 216 -4.15 13.91 0.60
C SER A 216 -5.42 13.65 -0.20
N ALA A 217 -5.75 12.37 -0.37
CA ALA A 217 -7.02 11.94 -0.93
C ALA A 217 -8.03 11.69 0.19
N SER A 218 -9.32 11.91 -0.10
CA SER A 218 -10.37 11.76 0.88
C SER A 218 -11.66 11.21 0.28
N TRP A 219 -12.45 10.58 1.16
CA TRP A 219 -13.80 10.13 0.86
C TRP A 219 -14.79 11.30 0.66
N ASP A 220 -14.37 12.54 0.92
CA ASP A 220 -15.11 13.75 0.52
C ASP A 220 -14.96 14.08 -0.97
N ARG A 221 -14.39 13.17 -1.77
CA ARG A 221 -14.23 13.26 -3.23
C ARG A 221 -13.17 14.27 -3.68
N THR A 222 -12.42 14.85 -2.73
CA THR A 222 -11.39 15.83 -3.02
C THR A 222 -9.98 15.31 -2.79
N ILE A 223 -9.04 15.93 -3.50
CA ILE A 223 -7.61 15.87 -3.20
C ILE A 223 -7.20 17.24 -2.69
N LYS A 224 -6.44 17.28 -1.59
CA LYS A 224 -5.82 18.53 -1.11
C LYS A 224 -4.32 18.50 -1.28
N VAL A 225 -3.77 19.66 -1.58
CA VAL A 225 -2.34 19.87 -1.81
C VAL A 225 -1.80 20.75 -0.69
N TRP A 226 -0.78 20.28 0.01
CA TRP A 226 -0.20 20.94 1.16
C TRP A 226 1.26 21.25 0.92
N ARG A 227 1.71 22.45 1.28
CA ARG A 227 3.13 22.76 1.34
C ARG A 227 3.70 22.26 2.66
N ILE A 228 4.73 21.41 2.60
CA ILE A 228 5.33 20.76 3.78
C ILE A 228 6.06 21.78 4.67
N SER A 229 6.68 22.80 4.08
CA SER A 229 7.53 23.76 4.79
C SER A 229 6.74 24.62 5.79
N ASP A 230 5.55 25.09 5.41
CA ASP A 230 4.70 25.96 6.24
C ASP A 230 3.31 25.40 6.55
N SER A 231 3.05 24.12 6.22
CA SER A 231 1.79 23.41 6.54
C SER A 231 0.53 24.05 5.95
N LYS A 232 0.67 24.83 4.87
CA LYS A 232 -0.46 25.50 4.21
C LYS A 232 -1.13 24.61 3.18
N CYS A 233 -2.46 24.63 3.17
CA CYS A 233 -3.26 24.13 2.05
C CYS A 233 -3.12 25.09 0.87
N LEU A 234 -2.59 24.61 -0.25
CA LEU A 234 -2.41 25.38 -1.48
C LEU A 234 -3.63 25.28 -2.39
N GLU A 235 -4.27 24.11 -2.43
CA GLU A 235 -5.35 23.80 -3.36
C GLU A 235 -6.27 22.73 -2.78
N SER A 236 -7.54 22.78 -3.17
CA SER A 236 -8.52 21.71 -2.96
C SER A 236 -9.16 21.37 -4.30
N ILE A 237 -8.87 20.18 -4.80
CA ILE A 237 -9.25 19.71 -6.13
C ILE A 237 -10.51 18.85 -5.98
N PRO A 238 -11.67 19.24 -6.52
CA PRO A 238 -12.82 18.35 -6.66
C PRO A 238 -12.48 17.31 -7.73
N ALA A 239 -11.92 16.18 -7.31
CA ALA A 239 -11.24 15.27 -8.21
C ALA A 239 -12.20 14.27 -8.87
N HIS A 240 -13.20 13.82 -8.12
CA HIS A 240 -14.02 12.67 -8.45
C HIS A 240 -15.49 12.86 -8.04
N ASP A 241 -16.37 11.98 -8.55
CA ASP A 241 -17.81 12.00 -8.24
C ASP A 241 -18.16 11.12 -7.05
N ASP A 242 -17.21 10.29 -6.61
CA ASP A 242 -17.27 9.48 -5.39
C ASP A 242 -15.93 9.48 -4.64
N ALA A 243 -15.84 8.69 -3.57
CA ALA A 243 -14.71 8.63 -2.65
C ALA A 243 -13.38 8.39 -3.36
N VAL A 244 -12.40 9.28 -3.15
CA VAL A 244 -11.03 9.08 -3.65
C VAL A 244 -10.34 8.09 -2.71
N ASN A 245 -9.91 6.95 -3.22
CA ASN A 245 -9.30 5.89 -2.44
C ASN A 245 -7.77 5.98 -2.41
N SER A 246 -7.17 6.46 -3.50
CA SER A 246 -5.71 6.52 -3.64
C SER A 246 -5.27 7.74 -4.43
N VAL A 247 -4.10 8.27 -4.08
CA VAL A 247 -3.40 9.31 -4.82
C VAL A 247 -1.91 8.99 -4.84
N VAL A 248 -1.26 9.16 -5.98
CA VAL A 248 0.21 9.01 -6.11
C VAL A 248 0.75 10.15 -6.97
N SER A 249 1.89 10.71 -6.56
CA SER A 249 2.56 11.80 -7.28
C SER A 249 3.89 11.36 -7.87
N THR A 250 4.18 11.81 -9.09
CA THR A 250 5.46 11.56 -9.76
C THR A 250 6.40 12.77 -9.65
N THR A 251 7.67 12.56 -9.96
CA THR A 251 8.67 13.64 -10.10
C THR A 251 8.34 14.55 -11.29
N GLU A 252 7.82 13.98 -12.38
CA GLU A 252 7.49 14.64 -13.66
C GLU A 252 6.21 15.52 -13.65
N ALA A 253 5.82 16.04 -12.49
CA ALA A 253 4.64 16.91 -12.33
C ALA A 253 3.30 16.29 -12.72
N ILE A 254 3.17 14.97 -12.67
CA ILE A 254 1.89 14.29 -12.81
C ILE A 254 1.44 13.75 -11.44
N VAL A 255 0.15 13.85 -11.18
CA VAL A 255 -0.50 13.22 -10.02
C VAL A 255 -1.60 12.31 -10.56
N PHE A 256 -1.69 11.10 -10.03
CA PHE A 256 -2.75 10.16 -10.36
C PHE A 256 -3.69 10.00 -9.18
N SER A 257 -4.99 9.88 -9.46
CA SER A 257 -6.01 9.61 -8.45
C SER A 257 -6.96 8.51 -8.88
N GLY A 258 -7.34 7.66 -7.95
CA GLY A 258 -8.24 6.53 -8.16
C GLY A 258 -9.39 6.59 -7.17
N SER A 259 -10.60 6.32 -7.66
CA SER A 259 -11.84 6.55 -6.92
C SER A 259 -12.81 5.36 -6.98
N ALA A 260 -13.74 5.35 -6.01
CA ALA A 260 -14.90 4.47 -5.99
C ALA A 260 -15.86 4.72 -7.19
N ASP A 261 -15.75 5.86 -7.87
CA ASP A 261 -16.48 6.14 -9.13
C ASP A 261 -15.97 5.33 -10.33
N GLY A 262 -14.99 4.45 -10.11
CA GLY A 262 -14.41 3.57 -11.12
C GLY A 262 -13.50 4.27 -12.12
N THR A 263 -13.05 5.49 -11.82
CA THR A 263 -12.12 6.24 -12.68
C THR A 263 -10.73 6.36 -12.08
N VAL A 264 -9.73 6.34 -12.96
CA VAL A 264 -8.37 6.84 -12.69
C VAL A 264 -8.15 8.11 -13.49
N LYS A 265 -7.74 9.19 -12.84
CA LYS A 265 -7.48 10.49 -13.47
C LYS A 265 -6.01 10.88 -13.32
N ALA A 266 -5.45 11.47 -14.37
CA ALA A 266 -4.11 12.05 -14.40
C ALA A 266 -4.20 13.58 -14.40
N TRP A 267 -3.48 14.22 -13.49
CA TRP A 267 -3.51 15.66 -13.26
C TRP A 267 -2.13 16.25 -13.51
N LYS A 268 -2.05 17.30 -14.33
CA LYS A 268 -0.83 18.08 -14.51
C LYS A 268 -0.70 19.07 -13.37
N ARG A 269 0.44 19.05 -12.69
CA ARG A 269 0.83 20.10 -11.75
C ARG A 269 1.49 21.24 -12.52
N GLU A 270 0.95 22.44 -12.35
CA GLU A 270 1.55 23.66 -12.87
C GLU A 270 1.92 24.57 -11.68
N GLN A 271 3.18 25.00 -11.63
CA GLN A 271 3.65 25.97 -10.65
C GLN A 271 3.66 27.37 -11.28
N GLN A 272 3.00 28.31 -10.60
CA GLN A 272 3.02 29.73 -10.95
C GLN A 272 3.42 30.52 -9.70
N GLY A 273 4.72 30.80 -9.57
CA GLY A 273 5.28 31.46 -8.39
C GLY A 273 5.02 30.66 -7.10
N LYS A 274 4.28 31.25 -6.15
CA LYS A 274 3.90 30.58 -4.88
C LYS A 274 2.64 29.72 -4.98
N HIS A 275 1.96 29.72 -6.13
CA HIS A 275 0.73 28.98 -6.37
C HIS A 275 1.02 27.68 -7.10
N THR A 276 0.26 26.65 -6.73
CA THR A 276 0.25 25.37 -7.41
C THR A 276 -1.18 25.15 -7.88
N LYS A 277 -1.33 24.74 -9.14
CA LYS A 277 -2.63 24.41 -9.74
C LYS A 277 -2.54 23.04 -10.37
N HIS A 278 -3.60 22.25 -10.24
CA HIS A 278 -3.72 20.97 -10.91
C HIS A 278 -4.83 21.02 -11.95
N THR A 279 -4.50 20.63 -13.18
CA THR A 279 -5.46 20.55 -14.29
C THR A 279 -5.60 19.11 -14.73
N LEU A 280 -6.83 18.67 -14.97
CA LEU A 280 -7.08 17.32 -15.48
C LEU A 280 -6.45 17.20 -16.87
N MET A 281 -5.53 16.25 -17.05
CA MET A 281 -4.95 15.92 -18.35
C MET A 281 -5.81 14.89 -19.06
N GLN A 282 -6.10 13.79 -18.37
CA GLN A 282 -6.70 12.60 -18.97
C GLN A 282 -7.46 11.81 -17.90
N THR A 283 -8.59 11.23 -18.28
CA THR A 283 -9.20 10.12 -17.54
C THR A 283 -8.71 8.84 -18.17
N LEU A 284 -7.89 8.07 -17.44
CA LEU A 284 -7.23 6.88 -17.96
C LEU A 284 -8.24 5.73 -18.11
N THR A 285 -9.09 5.53 -17.12
CA THR A 285 -10.14 4.51 -17.18
C THR A 285 -11.46 5.03 -16.65
N LYS A 286 -12.55 4.39 -17.08
CA LYS A 286 -13.89 4.52 -16.52
C LYS A 286 -14.56 3.15 -16.59
N GLN A 287 -14.72 2.51 -15.44
CA GLN A 287 -15.32 1.19 -15.29
C GLN A 287 -16.36 1.20 -14.16
N GLU A 288 -17.15 0.14 -14.03
CA GLU A 288 -18.14 0.02 -12.96
C GLU A 288 -17.53 -0.37 -11.61
N THR A 289 -16.32 -0.94 -11.64
CA THR A 289 -15.62 -1.43 -10.45
C THR A 289 -14.78 -0.34 -9.80
N ALA A 290 -14.85 -0.26 -8.48
CA ALA A 290 -14.15 0.77 -7.71
C ALA A 290 -12.63 0.61 -7.85
N ILE A 291 -11.92 1.73 -8.02
CA ILE A 291 -10.45 1.77 -7.94
C ILE A 291 -10.08 1.89 -6.47
N THR A 292 -9.26 0.96 -5.98
CA THR A 292 -8.99 0.77 -4.55
C THR A 292 -7.57 1.14 -4.15
N ALA A 293 -6.60 1.01 -5.06
CA ALA A 293 -5.20 1.29 -4.83
C ALA A 293 -4.50 1.81 -6.10
N LEU A 294 -3.49 2.65 -5.92
CA LEU A 294 -2.59 3.10 -6.98
C LEU A 294 -1.15 2.91 -6.54
N ALA A 295 -0.26 2.59 -7.48
CA ALA A 295 1.17 2.68 -7.31
C ALA A 295 1.83 3.17 -8.61
N VAL A 296 2.97 3.82 -8.51
CA VAL A 296 3.72 4.33 -9.65
C VAL A 296 5.17 3.93 -9.50
N ASN A 297 5.84 3.59 -10.59
CA ASN A 297 7.27 3.32 -10.54
C ASN A 297 8.07 4.62 -10.29
N LYS A 298 9.30 4.47 -9.81
CA LYS A 298 10.18 5.60 -9.42
C LYS A 298 10.32 6.66 -10.51
N ASN A 299 10.38 6.23 -11.78
CA ASN A 299 10.57 7.13 -12.92
C ASN A 299 9.25 7.76 -13.42
N GLY A 300 8.09 7.38 -12.87
CA GLY A 300 6.80 7.90 -13.32
C GLY A 300 6.34 7.36 -14.69
N THR A 301 7.07 6.39 -15.26
CA THR A 301 6.80 5.85 -16.60
C THR A 301 5.69 4.81 -16.62
N ALA A 302 5.29 4.24 -15.49
CA ALA A 302 4.08 3.44 -15.41
C ALA A 302 3.34 3.60 -14.10
N VAL A 303 2.01 3.62 -14.22
CA VAL A 303 1.07 3.65 -13.11
C VAL A 303 0.23 2.37 -13.11
N TYR A 304 0.12 1.76 -11.95
CA TYR A 304 -0.68 0.57 -11.69
C TYR A 304 -1.89 0.94 -10.85
N PHE A 305 -3.02 0.32 -11.12
CA PHE A 305 -4.22 0.47 -10.31
C PHE A 305 -4.91 -0.85 -10.05
N GLY A 306 -5.29 -1.05 -8.79
CA GLY A 306 -6.04 -2.21 -8.33
C GLY A 306 -7.52 -1.86 -8.29
N SER A 307 -8.37 -2.84 -8.61
CA SER A 307 -9.82 -2.70 -8.59
C SER A 307 -10.50 -3.72 -7.67
N SER A 308 -11.77 -3.43 -7.34
CA SER A 308 -12.59 -4.29 -6.47
C SER A 308 -12.91 -5.67 -7.05
N ASP A 309 -12.68 -5.88 -8.34
CA ASP A 309 -12.80 -7.17 -9.05
C ASP A 309 -11.55 -8.06 -8.96
N GLY A 310 -10.47 -7.58 -8.33
CA GLY A 310 -9.23 -8.34 -8.19
C GLY A 310 -8.23 -8.15 -9.34
N LEU A 311 -8.53 -7.29 -10.31
CA LEU A 311 -7.60 -6.98 -11.39
C LEU A 311 -6.59 -5.90 -10.97
N VAL A 312 -5.37 -6.00 -11.51
CA VAL A 312 -4.41 -4.89 -11.53
C VAL A 312 -4.23 -4.46 -12.97
N ASN A 313 -4.62 -3.25 -13.30
CA ASN A 313 -4.42 -2.68 -14.63
C ASN A 313 -3.23 -1.73 -14.59
N PHE A 314 -2.60 -1.49 -15.75
CA PHE A 314 -1.51 -0.53 -15.82
C PHE A 314 -1.53 0.31 -17.09
N TRP A 315 -1.00 1.51 -16.95
CA TRP A 315 -0.78 2.47 -18.02
C TRP A 315 0.70 2.81 -18.07
N GLU A 316 1.20 2.97 -19.28
CA GLU A 316 2.58 3.33 -19.55
C GLU A 316 2.62 4.70 -20.21
N ARG A 317 3.63 5.47 -19.81
CA ARG A 317 3.90 6.78 -20.38
C ARG A 317 4.92 6.62 -21.49
N ASP A 318 4.50 6.96 -22.70
CA ASP A 318 5.40 7.14 -23.83
C ASP A 318 5.45 8.63 -24.16
N GLU A 319 6.65 9.22 -24.07
CA GLU A 319 6.92 10.67 -24.16
C GLU A 319 5.99 11.54 -23.26
N LYS A 320 4.83 11.93 -23.80
CA LYS A 320 3.83 12.81 -23.19
C LYS A 320 2.42 12.22 -23.13
N GLN A 321 2.22 11.00 -23.65
CA GLN A 321 0.92 10.34 -23.66
C GLN A 321 0.94 9.13 -22.73
N LEU A 322 -0.20 8.86 -22.10
CA LEU A 322 -0.41 7.66 -21.33
C LEU A 322 -1.23 6.68 -22.18
N ASN A 323 -0.71 5.48 -22.34
CA ASN A 323 -1.32 4.40 -23.09
C ASN A 323 -1.64 3.24 -22.16
N TYR A 324 -2.74 2.53 -22.45
CA TYR A 324 -3.10 1.34 -21.69
C TYR A 324 -2.09 0.23 -21.99
N GLY A 325 -1.41 -0.27 -20.96
CA GLY A 325 -0.36 -1.28 -21.10
C GLY A 325 -0.89 -2.70 -20.95
N GLY A 326 -1.92 -2.91 -20.13
CA GLY A 326 -2.53 -4.23 -19.95
C GLY A 326 -3.10 -4.48 -18.56
N VAL A 327 -3.35 -5.77 -18.29
CA VAL A 327 -3.95 -6.26 -17.06
C VAL A 327 -3.18 -7.45 -16.49
N LEU A 328 -2.99 -7.45 -15.18
CA LEU A 328 -2.41 -8.53 -14.39
C LEU A 328 -3.54 -9.27 -13.68
N LYS A 329 -3.66 -10.56 -13.96
CA LYS A 329 -4.70 -11.44 -13.43
C LYS A 329 -4.08 -12.42 -12.46
N GLY A 330 -4.26 -12.19 -11.16
CA GLY A 330 -3.73 -13.06 -10.11
C GLY A 330 -4.64 -13.21 -8.91
N HIS A 331 -5.36 -12.14 -8.54
CA HIS A 331 -6.23 -12.17 -7.37
C HIS A 331 -7.65 -12.63 -7.68
N LYS A 332 -8.26 -13.29 -6.69
CA LYS A 332 -9.66 -13.76 -6.76
C LYS A 332 -10.65 -12.74 -6.19
N LEU A 333 -10.16 -11.80 -5.39
CA LEU A 333 -10.93 -10.76 -4.72
C LEU A 333 -10.21 -9.41 -4.85
N ALA A 334 -10.91 -8.35 -4.45
CA ALA A 334 -10.44 -6.97 -4.51
C ALA A 334 -8.96 -6.79 -4.14
N VAL A 335 -8.21 -6.12 -5.01
CA VAL A 335 -6.88 -5.62 -4.69
C VAL A 335 -7.05 -4.45 -3.71
N LEU A 336 -6.34 -4.41 -2.60
CA LEU A 336 -6.55 -3.40 -1.54
C LEU A 336 -5.34 -2.47 -1.33
N CYS A 337 -4.18 -2.86 -1.84
CA CYS A 337 -2.94 -2.10 -1.79
C CYS A 337 -2.00 -2.52 -2.92
N LEU A 338 -1.22 -1.56 -3.41
CA LEU A 338 -0.20 -1.75 -4.44
C LEU A 338 1.07 -1.03 -4.00
N GLU A 339 2.23 -1.60 -4.32
CA GLU A 339 3.54 -0.95 -4.21
C GLU A 339 4.42 -1.35 -5.39
N VAL A 340 5.38 -0.49 -5.75
CA VAL A 340 6.34 -0.74 -6.85
C VAL A 340 7.74 -0.48 -6.32
N ALA A 341 8.63 -1.45 -6.50
CA ALA A 341 10.03 -1.34 -6.09
C ALA A 341 10.92 -1.97 -7.16
N GLY A 342 11.87 -1.20 -7.67
CA GLY A 342 12.71 -1.60 -8.81
C GLY A 342 11.87 -2.10 -10.00
N GLY A 343 12.14 -3.32 -10.44
CA GLY A 343 11.40 -4.01 -11.50
C GLY A 343 10.14 -4.75 -11.04
N LEU A 344 9.78 -4.68 -9.76
CA LEU A 344 8.70 -5.45 -9.17
C LEU A 344 7.44 -4.62 -8.88
N VAL A 345 6.28 -5.26 -9.05
CA VAL A 345 4.98 -4.76 -8.60
C VAL A 345 4.44 -5.73 -7.56
N PHE A 346 3.97 -5.20 -6.43
CA PHE A 346 3.38 -5.97 -5.35
C PHE A 346 1.90 -5.63 -5.26
N SER A 347 1.03 -6.63 -5.29
CA SER A 347 -0.41 -6.46 -5.13
C SER A 347 -0.94 -7.28 -3.96
N GLY A 348 -1.46 -6.61 -2.94
CA GLY A 348 -2.09 -7.24 -1.77
C GLY A 348 -3.61 -7.20 -1.89
N SER A 349 -4.28 -8.30 -1.52
CA SER A 349 -5.71 -8.48 -1.79
C SER A 349 -6.52 -8.93 -0.58
N ALA A 350 -7.83 -8.73 -0.68
CA ALA A 350 -8.85 -9.35 0.17
C ALA A 350 -8.83 -10.89 0.15
N ASP A 351 -8.22 -11.50 -0.87
CA ASP A 351 -7.99 -12.96 -0.92
C ASP A 351 -6.86 -13.45 0.00
N LYS A 352 -6.29 -12.54 0.82
CA LYS A 352 -5.26 -12.79 1.85
C LYS A 352 -3.87 -13.08 1.28
N THR A 353 -3.69 -12.92 -0.03
CA THR A 353 -2.40 -13.14 -0.70
C THR A 353 -1.77 -11.84 -1.17
N ILE A 354 -0.49 -11.93 -1.49
CA ILE A 354 0.25 -10.88 -2.19
C ILE A 354 0.84 -11.48 -3.45
N CYS A 355 0.48 -10.97 -4.62
CA CYS A 355 1.16 -11.36 -5.86
C CYS A 355 2.37 -10.45 -6.09
N VAL A 356 3.50 -11.06 -6.48
CA VAL A 356 4.73 -10.38 -6.87
C VAL A 356 4.91 -10.53 -8.37
N TRP A 357 4.89 -9.41 -9.07
CA TRP A 357 5.01 -9.37 -10.53
C TRP A 357 6.36 -8.79 -10.91
N LYS A 358 7.11 -9.45 -11.78
CA LYS A 358 8.30 -8.88 -12.41
C LYS A 358 7.90 -8.22 -13.71
N ARG A 359 8.38 -7.00 -13.90
CA ARG A 359 8.26 -6.26 -15.15
C ARG A 359 9.55 -6.41 -15.96
N ASP A 360 9.40 -6.84 -17.20
CA ASP A 360 10.46 -6.81 -18.21
C ASP A 360 9.91 -6.11 -19.46
N GLY A 361 10.35 -4.87 -19.69
CA GLY A 361 9.72 -3.96 -20.65
C GLY A 361 8.24 -3.73 -20.33
N ASN A 362 7.37 -4.19 -21.22
CA ASN A 362 5.91 -4.06 -21.11
C ASN A 362 5.22 -5.38 -20.70
N ILE A 363 6.01 -6.41 -20.42
CA ILE A 363 5.53 -7.74 -20.01
C ILE A 363 5.66 -7.85 -18.50
N HIS A 364 4.62 -8.42 -17.88
CA HIS A 364 4.59 -8.74 -16.46
C HIS A 364 4.42 -10.23 -16.25
N THR A 365 5.31 -10.84 -15.48
CA THR A 365 5.24 -12.25 -15.09
C THR A 365 5.03 -12.35 -13.58
N CYS A 366 4.11 -13.21 -13.15
CA CYS A 366 3.94 -13.49 -11.73
C CYS A 366 5.12 -14.34 -11.25
N LEU A 367 6.00 -13.75 -10.43
CA LEU A 367 7.15 -14.45 -9.86
C LEU A 367 6.75 -15.34 -8.69
N SER A 368 5.87 -14.83 -7.82
CA SER A 368 5.47 -15.54 -6.61
C SER A 368 4.14 -15.04 -6.07
N VAL A 369 3.50 -15.87 -5.26
CA VAL A 369 2.33 -15.53 -4.47
C VAL A 369 2.66 -15.74 -3.00
N LEU A 370 2.84 -14.66 -2.25
CA LEU A 370 3.16 -14.71 -0.83
C LEU A 370 1.88 -15.05 -0.06
N THR A 371 1.94 -16.14 0.70
CA THR A 371 0.80 -16.67 1.47
C THR A 371 1.16 -16.80 2.95
N GLY A 372 0.17 -16.60 3.81
CA GLY A 372 0.34 -16.77 5.27
C GLY A 372 -0.52 -15.84 6.11
N HIS A 373 -1.08 -14.76 5.53
CA HIS A 373 -2.10 -13.96 6.21
C HIS A 373 -3.40 -14.73 6.33
N THR A 374 -4.11 -14.55 7.46
CA THR A 374 -5.41 -15.19 7.71
C THR A 374 -6.59 -14.26 7.40
N GLY A 375 -6.29 -12.99 7.11
CA GLY A 375 -7.24 -11.94 6.71
C GLY A 375 -6.74 -11.07 5.56
N PRO A 376 -7.60 -10.18 5.02
CA PRO A 376 -7.27 -9.27 3.93
C PRO A 376 -5.99 -8.47 4.13
N VAL A 377 -5.12 -8.45 3.12
CA VAL A 377 -3.91 -7.61 3.11
C VAL A 377 -4.31 -6.19 2.74
N LYS A 378 -4.14 -5.24 3.66
CA LYS A 378 -4.72 -3.89 3.56
C LYS A 378 -3.72 -2.81 3.15
N CYS A 379 -2.44 -3.04 3.40
CA CYS A 379 -1.37 -2.09 3.10
C CYS A 379 -0.04 -2.81 2.94
N LEU A 380 0.82 -2.24 2.11
CA LEU A 380 2.19 -2.68 1.88
C LEU A 380 3.15 -1.52 2.17
N ALA A 381 4.39 -1.84 2.48
CA ALA A 381 5.53 -0.93 2.41
C ALA A 381 6.74 -1.74 1.94
N VAL A 382 7.59 -1.17 1.09
CA VAL A 382 8.75 -1.87 0.52
C VAL A 382 10.00 -1.03 0.73
N GLU A 383 11.09 -1.70 1.12
CA GLU A 383 12.41 -1.10 1.32
C GLU A 383 13.49 -1.92 0.62
N GLU A 384 14.50 -1.25 0.05
CA GLU A 384 15.64 -1.92 -0.56
C GLU A 384 16.57 -2.45 0.54
N ASN A 385 16.96 -3.71 0.45
CA ASN A 385 17.96 -4.28 1.35
C ASN A 385 19.37 -3.95 0.85
N LEU A 386 19.95 -2.87 1.39
CA LEU A 386 21.27 -2.37 1.01
C LEU A 386 22.43 -3.23 1.55
N GLU A 387 22.21 -4.14 2.51
CA GLU A 387 23.27 -4.95 3.09
C GLU A 387 23.74 -6.10 2.17
N VAL A 388 22.98 -6.40 1.11
CA VAL A 388 23.28 -7.51 0.17
C VAL A 388 23.67 -7.00 -1.22
N SER A 389 23.81 -5.68 -1.41
CA SER A 389 24.02 -5.05 -2.73
C SER A 389 25.41 -5.25 -3.35
N GLU A 390 26.29 -6.05 -2.74
CA GLU A 390 27.57 -6.45 -3.34
C GLU A 390 27.38 -7.51 -4.45
N GLN A 391 26.24 -8.20 -4.46
CA GLN A 391 25.79 -9.00 -5.59
C GLN A 391 24.81 -8.19 -6.45
N LYS A 392 24.84 -8.33 -7.78
CA LYS A 392 23.94 -7.65 -8.75
C LYS A 392 22.45 -7.99 -8.58
N ASP A 393 22.05 -8.57 -7.45
CA ASP A 393 20.69 -9.00 -7.17
C ASP A 393 20.02 -8.02 -6.21
N HIS A 394 19.08 -7.21 -6.72
CA HIS A 394 18.27 -6.33 -5.88
C HIS A 394 17.34 -7.18 -5.00
N LYS A 395 17.52 -7.07 -3.68
CA LYS A 395 16.66 -7.69 -2.68
C LYS A 395 15.83 -6.63 -1.98
N TRP A 396 14.57 -6.95 -1.78
CA TRP A 396 13.55 -6.09 -1.20
C TRP A 396 13.03 -6.69 0.09
N ILE A 397 12.86 -5.86 1.10
CA ILE A 397 12.07 -6.18 2.29
C ILE A 397 10.67 -5.66 2.08
N VAL A 398 9.70 -6.56 2.06
CA VAL A 398 8.28 -6.24 1.92
C VAL A 398 7.61 -6.38 3.27
N TYR A 399 6.92 -5.35 3.71
CA TYR A 399 6.08 -5.36 4.89
C TYR A 399 4.62 -5.39 4.45
N SER A 400 3.84 -6.34 4.96
CA SER A 400 2.41 -6.46 4.65
C SER A 400 1.56 -6.40 5.90
N GLY A 401 0.67 -5.42 5.97
CA GLY A 401 -0.26 -5.24 7.08
C GLY A 401 -1.62 -5.80 6.72
N SER A 402 -2.23 -6.56 7.64
CA SER A 402 -3.50 -7.23 7.39
C SER A 402 -4.55 -6.93 8.46
N LEU A 403 -5.80 -7.16 8.08
CA LEU A 403 -6.93 -7.20 8.99
C LEU A 403 -6.90 -8.43 9.92
N ASP A 404 -5.92 -9.33 9.78
CA ASP A 404 -5.63 -10.36 10.80
C ASP A 404 -4.84 -9.83 12.01
N LYS A 405 -4.62 -8.51 12.11
CA LYS A 405 -3.87 -7.82 13.16
C LYS A 405 -2.35 -8.11 13.14
N SER A 406 -1.84 -8.71 12.07
CA SER A 406 -0.41 -8.97 11.90
C SER A 406 0.21 -8.06 10.83
N VAL A 407 1.51 -7.85 11.00
CA VAL A 407 2.41 -7.44 9.92
C VAL A 407 3.32 -8.61 9.60
N LYS A 408 3.45 -8.97 8.32
CA LYS A 408 4.44 -9.94 7.87
C LYS A 408 5.58 -9.23 7.16
N VAL A 409 6.78 -9.78 7.32
CA VAL A 409 8.02 -9.28 6.74
C VAL A 409 8.54 -10.34 5.80
N TRP A 410 8.72 -9.99 4.54
CA TRP A 410 9.13 -10.89 3.47
C TRP A 410 10.43 -10.41 2.85
N GLY A 411 11.31 -11.33 2.49
CA GLY A 411 12.46 -11.05 1.64
C GLY A 411 12.12 -11.46 0.22
N VAL A 412 12.23 -10.54 -0.74
CA VAL A 412 11.89 -10.77 -2.15
C VAL A 412 13.07 -10.36 -3.03
N SER A 413 13.44 -11.18 -4.01
CA SER A 413 14.55 -10.92 -4.94
C SER A 413 14.02 -10.64 -6.35
N GLU A 414 14.72 -9.79 -7.12
CA GLU A 414 14.43 -9.55 -8.54
C GLU A 414 15.01 -10.62 -9.47
N SER A 415 16.04 -11.36 -9.02
CA SER A 415 16.64 -12.43 -9.81
C SER A 415 15.76 -13.68 -9.83
N PHE A 416 15.77 -14.34 -10.98
CA PHE A 416 15.18 -15.65 -11.19
C PHE A 416 16.34 -16.66 -11.15
N ILE A 417 16.32 -17.64 -10.23
CA ILE A 417 17.03 -18.88 -10.51
C ILE A 417 16.04 -19.77 -11.23
N ASP A 418 16.32 -20.00 -12.50
CA ASP A 418 15.67 -21.04 -13.28
C ASP A 418 15.98 -22.37 -12.59
N MET A 419 14.98 -23.03 -11.98
CA MET A 419 15.18 -24.36 -11.37
C MET A 419 15.69 -25.40 -12.39
N ASN A 420 15.65 -25.08 -13.69
CA ASN A 420 16.24 -25.89 -14.76
C ASN A 420 17.78 -25.78 -14.86
N ASN A 421 18.42 -24.80 -14.21
CA ASN A 421 19.88 -24.60 -14.30
C ASN A 421 20.68 -25.19 -13.13
N MET A 422 20.03 -25.85 -12.15
CA MET A 422 20.78 -26.69 -11.17
C MET A 422 21.29 -28.00 -11.78
N GLY A 423 20.72 -28.43 -12.92
CA GLY A 423 21.16 -29.65 -13.61
C GLY A 423 22.49 -29.49 -14.36
N THR A 424 22.90 -28.28 -14.70
CA THR A 424 24.10 -28.02 -15.51
C THR A 424 25.35 -27.76 -14.66
N MET A 425 25.21 -27.29 -13.42
CA MET A 425 26.37 -27.13 -12.51
C MET A 425 26.85 -28.45 -11.87
N GLN A 426 26.00 -29.49 -11.80
CA GLN A 426 26.43 -30.81 -11.34
C GLN A 426 27.14 -31.64 -12.42
N GLN A 427 27.04 -31.25 -13.70
CA GLN A 427 27.68 -31.99 -14.79
C GLN A 427 29.10 -31.50 -15.12
N GLU A 428 29.46 -30.26 -14.77
CA GLU A 428 30.84 -29.76 -14.93
C GLU A 428 31.79 -30.23 -13.81
N GLN A 429 31.28 -30.65 -12.65
CA GLN A 429 32.13 -31.25 -11.60
C GLN A 429 32.44 -32.74 -11.82
N HIS A 430 31.68 -33.44 -12.68
CA HIS A 430 31.90 -34.87 -12.95
C HIS A 430 32.82 -35.17 -14.14
N VAL A 431 33.19 -34.15 -14.94
CA VAL A 431 34.11 -34.33 -16.09
C VAL A 431 35.59 -34.14 -15.69
N ILE A 432 35.87 -33.54 -14.52
CA ILE A 432 37.25 -33.28 -14.06
C ILE A 432 37.82 -34.43 -13.20
N SER A 433 37.00 -35.38 -12.75
CA SER A 433 37.47 -36.46 -11.84
C SER A 433 37.96 -37.75 -12.53
N HIS A 434 38.08 -37.79 -13.86
CA HIS A 434 38.54 -38.99 -14.59
C HIS A 434 39.61 -38.69 -15.63
N SER A 435 40.70 -38.05 -15.22
CA SER A 435 41.93 -38.07 -16.02
C SER A 435 43.20 -37.83 -15.20
N GLU A 436 43.44 -38.58 -14.13
CA GLU A 436 44.79 -38.70 -13.54
C GLU A 436 44.97 -40.05 -12.84
N VAL A 437 45.45 -41.06 -13.58
CA VAL A 437 46.45 -42.08 -13.17
C VAL A 437 46.95 -42.65 -14.52
N VAL A 438 48.20 -42.48 -14.97
CA VAL A 438 49.41 -43.23 -14.59
C VAL A 438 50.63 -42.45 -15.12
N MET A 439 51.63 -42.21 -14.26
CA MET A 439 53.01 -41.91 -14.65
C MET A 439 53.82 -43.21 -14.79
N SER A 440 54.71 -43.31 -15.79
CA SER A 440 56.18 -43.33 -15.58
C SER A 440 56.94 -43.90 -16.79
N ASP A 441 58.19 -43.41 -16.92
CA ASP A 441 59.33 -43.97 -17.66
C ASP A 441 59.31 -43.84 -19.20
N GLY A 442 60.36 -43.44 -19.92
CA GLY A 442 61.74 -43.13 -19.59
C GLY A 442 62.54 -43.13 -20.90
N SER A 443 63.22 -42.02 -21.21
CA SER A 443 64.50 -41.90 -21.94
C SER A 443 64.74 -42.46 -23.37
N PHE A 444 65.62 -41.72 -24.08
CA PHE A 444 66.52 -42.07 -25.20
C PHE A 444 66.11 -41.83 -26.69
N SER A 445 66.77 -40.79 -27.24
CA SER A 445 67.61 -40.72 -28.47
C SER A 445 67.12 -41.03 -29.89
N SER A 446 67.48 -40.06 -30.76
CA SER A 446 68.17 -40.18 -32.06
C SER A 446 67.44 -40.61 -33.35
N SER A 447 67.41 -39.65 -34.28
CA SER A 447 67.99 -39.67 -35.64
C SER A 447 67.24 -40.26 -36.86
N THR A 448 67.32 -39.46 -37.93
CA THR A 448 67.36 -39.74 -39.39
C THR A 448 66.10 -40.16 -40.18
N GLY A 449 65.83 -39.40 -41.26
CA GLY A 449 65.89 -39.96 -42.63
C GLY A 449 64.68 -39.78 -43.57
N GLY A 450 64.91 -39.12 -44.72
CA GLY A 450 64.14 -39.23 -45.99
C GLY A 450 63.15 -38.09 -46.25
N ALA A 451 63.31 -37.12 -47.17
CA ALA A 451 63.49 -37.19 -48.64
C ALA A 451 62.43 -38.11 -49.29
N SER A 452 61.66 -37.77 -50.32
CA SER A 452 61.68 -36.71 -51.35
C SER A 452 60.45 -36.89 -52.28
N SER A 453 60.37 -36.08 -53.34
CA SER A 453 59.52 -36.21 -54.55
C SER A 453 58.07 -35.73 -54.42
N HIS A 454 57.41 -35.16 -55.43
CA HIS A 454 57.81 -34.37 -56.60
C HIS A 454 56.49 -33.83 -57.20
N GLN A 455 56.54 -32.63 -57.78
CA GLN A 455 55.57 -32.11 -58.75
C GLN A 455 55.23 -33.10 -59.87
N ARG A 456 53.99 -33.05 -60.37
CA ARG A 456 53.63 -32.64 -61.74
C ARG A 456 52.13 -32.82 -62.00
N GLY A 457 51.55 -31.88 -62.76
CA GLY A 457 50.20 -31.95 -63.32
C GLY A 457 49.54 -30.59 -63.34
#